data_AF-A0A8T7LBP7-F1
#
_entry.id   AF-A0A8T7LBP7-F1
#
_cell.length_a   1.000
_cell.length_b   1.000
_cell.length_c   1.000
_cell.angle_alpha   90.00
_cell.angle_beta   90.00
_cell.angle_gamma   90.00
#
_symmetry.space_group_name_H-M   'P 1'
#
loop_
_entity.id
_entity.type
_entity.pdbx_description
1 polymer ?
#
loop_
_entity_poly.entity_id
_entity_poly.type
_entity_poly.pdbx_seq_one_letter_code
_entity_poly.pdbx_strand_id
1 'polypeptide(L)'
;MLKRLFVLLAICALAFTAAAQEDAPHEIYTVLDYGSEALDSDMWRMAAAEESASYTSALWRYKLDEEFLFFFLYLHFDGGATEEAVNDYFSGDNLKALLANYEPWRQTETCTIGDVTIYEFASKVGEQRRILRYWVQTITPTRVLGVNAAAPEELADAFDEYASRLFPEAVSCEMAG
;
A
#
# COMPACT_ATOMS: atom_id res chain seq x y z
N MET A 1 -49.63 -29.13 -61.95
CA MET A 1 -49.60 -29.56 -60.54
C MET A 1 -48.14 -29.71 -60.10
N LEU A 2 -47.83 -29.43 -58.82
CA LEU A 2 -46.52 -29.44 -58.13
C LEU A 2 -45.59 -28.25 -58.43
N LYS A 3 -45.71 -27.16 -57.66
CA LYS A 3 -45.10 -26.84 -56.33
C LYS A 3 -43.67 -26.28 -56.47
N ARG A 4 -43.60 -24.95 -56.54
CA ARG A 4 -42.39 -24.14 -56.33
C ARG A 4 -41.99 -24.24 -54.86
N LEU A 5 -40.77 -24.70 -54.59
CA LEU A 5 -40.18 -24.75 -53.25
C LEU A 5 -39.54 -23.37 -52.98
N PHE A 6 -40.15 -22.57 -52.11
CA PHE A 6 -39.54 -21.37 -51.54
C PHE A 6 -38.75 -21.80 -50.31
N VAL A 7 -37.41 -21.73 -50.38
CA VAL A 7 -36.53 -21.86 -49.21
C VAL A 7 -36.42 -20.47 -48.59
N LEU A 8 -37.11 -20.27 -47.46
CA LEU A 8 -36.95 -19.11 -46.59
C LEU A 8 -35.71 -19.35 -45.72
N LEU A 9 -34.60 -18.69 -46.06
CA LEU A 9 -33.42 -18.62 -45.21
C LEU A 9 -33.67 -17.52 -44.16
N ALA A 10 -34.09 -17.90 -42.95
CA ALA A 10 -34.16 -17.00 -41.83
C ALA A 10 -32.75 -16.82 -41.25
N ILE A 11 -32.11 -15.68 -41.58
CA ILE A 11 -30.85 -15.27 -40.95
C ILE A 11 -31.21 -14.65 -39.59
N CYS A 12 -31.08 -15.42 -38.51
CA CYS A 12 -31.06 -14.87 -37.16
C CYS A 12 -29.77 -14.08 -36.98
N ALA A 13 -29.85 -12.76 -37.07
CA ALA A 13 -28.77 -11.87 -36.65
C ALA A 13 -28.72 -11.90 -35.10
N LEU A 14 -27.85 -12.73 -34.54
CA LEU A 14 -27.45 -12.64 -33.15
C LEU A 14 -26.57 -11.38 -33.01
N ALA A 15 -27.19 -10.29 -32.57
CA ALA A 15 -26.45 -9.13 -32.10
C ALA A 15 -25.74 -9.53 -30.79
N PHE A 16 -24.47 -9.91 -30.90
CA PHE A 16 -23.56 -9.93 -29.75
C PHE A 16 -23.34 -8.48 -29.32
N THR A 17 -24.12 -8.01 -28.35
CA THR A 17 -23.72 -6.85 -27.55
C THR A 17 -22.52 -7.28 -26.72
N ALA A 18 -21.31 -6.97 -27.19
CA ALA A 18 -20.15 -6.92 -26.33
C ALA A 18 -20.46 -5.85 -25.28
N ALA A 19 -20.80 -6.26 -24.06
CA ALA A 19 -20.76 -5.37 -22.94
C ALA A 19 -19.31 -4.88 -22.86
N ALA A 20 -19.08 -3.58 -23.07
CA ALA A 20 -17.82 -2.97 -22.73
C ALA A 20 -17.62 -3.23 -21.25
N GLN A 21 -16.70 -4.13 -20.91
CA GLN A 21 -16.23 -4.29 -19.56
C GLN A 21 -15.53 -2.97 -19.26
N GLU A 22 -16.15 -2.15 -18.43
CA GLU A 22 -15.52 -0.94 -17.90
C GLU A 22 -14.30 -1.45 -17.12
N ASP A 23 -13.10 -1.26 -17.67
CA ASP A 23 -11.87 -1.67 -17.01
C ASP A 23 -11.87 -1.02 -15.63
N ALA A 24 -11.89 -1.85 -14.58
CA ALA A 24 -11.78 -1.34 -13.22
C ALA A 24 -10.50 -0.49 -13.14
N PRO A 25 -10.54 0.70 -12.52
CA PRO A 25 -9.37 1.54 -12.41
C PRO A 25 -8.23 0.74 -11.77
N HIS A 26 -7.05 0.78 -12.40
CA HIS A 26 -5.87 0.09 -11.90
C HIS A 26 -5.53 0.55 -10.49
N GLU A 27 -5.34 -0.40 -9.57
CA GLU A 27 -5.08 -0.12 -8.15
C GLU A 27 -3.76 0.64 -7.95
N ILE A 28 -2.84 0.56 -8.92
CA ILE A 28 -1.62 1.37 -8.94
C ILE A 28 -1.91 2.86 -8.78
N TYR A 29 -2.99 3.39 -9.36
CA TYR A 29 -3.33 4.81 -9.23
C TYR A 29 -3.76 5.14 -7.80
N THR A 30 -4.55 4.29 -7.16
CA THR A 30 -4.90 4.42 -5.74
C THR A 30 -3.66 4.49 -4.85
N VAL A 31 -2.68 3.61 -5.09
CA VAL A 31 -1.45 3.58 -4.28
C VAL A 31 -0.55 4.78 -4.53
N LEU A 32 -0.47 5.25 -5.78
CA LEU A 32 0.28 6.45 -6.13
C LEU A 32 -0.36 7.72 -5.53
N ASP A 33 -1.70 7.77 -5.46
CA ASP A 33 -2.43 8.92 -4.93
C ASP A 33 -2.07 9.17 -3.46
N TYR A 34 -2.03 8.14 -2.60
CA TYR A 34 -1.58 8.27 -1.19
C TYR A 34 -0.23 8.99 -1.06
N GLY A 35 0.74 8.60 -1.90
CA GLY A 35 2.06 9.24 -1.90
C GLY A 35 2.01 10.65 -2.45
N SER A 36 1.31 10.88 -3.56
CA SER A 36 1.29 12.17 -4.25
C SER A 36 0.55 13.28 -3.49
N GLU A 37 -0.43 12.92 -2.66
CA GLU A 37 -1.17 13.87 -1.83
C GLU A 37 -0.36 14.30 -0.59
N ALA A 38 0.47 13.40 -0.04
CA ALA A 38 1.22 13.67 1.19
C ALA A 38 2.66 14.16 0.95
N LEU A 39 3.30 13.72 -0.14
CA LEU A 39 4.73 13.91 -0.38
C LEU A 39 4.96 14.95 -1.49
N ASP A 40 5.58 16.07 -1.12
CA ASP A 40 5.77 17.20 -2.04
C ASP A 40 6.69 16.82 -3.23
N SER A 41 6.21 17.03 -4.45
CA SER A 41 6.92 16.59 -5.67
C SER A 41 8.27 17.28 -5.93
N ASP A 42 8.54 18.41 -5.28
CA ASP A 42 9.84 19.09 -5.31
C ASP A 42 10.87 18.37 -4.43
N MET A 43 10.44 17.76 -3.33
CA MET A 43 11.29 17.08 -2.34
C MET A 43 11.33 15.56 -2.49
N TRP A 44 10.29 14.96 -3.08
CA TRP A 44 10.13 13.52 -3.20
C TRP A 44 10.13 13.05 -4.65
N ARG A 45 10.60 11.83 -4.87
CA ARG A 45 10.49 11.14 -6.16
C ARG A 45 9.95 9.74 -5.96
N MET A 46 9.05 9.32 -6.84
CA MET A 46 8.70 7.91 -6.98
C MET A 46 9.93 7.16 -7.51
N ALA A 47 10.38 6.15 -6.75
CA ALA A 47 11.53 5.33 -7.08
C ALA A 47 11.12 4.01 -7.76
N ALA A 48 9.98 3.44 -7.38
CA ALA A 48 9.42 2.23 -7.97
C ALA A 48 7.91 2.15 -7.72
N ALA A 49 7.19 1.43 -8.58
CA ALA A 49 5.80 1.06 -8.35
C ALA A 49 5.51 -0.26 -9.07
N GLU A 50 4.64 -1.09 -8.50
CA GLU A 50 4.33 -2.44 -9.00
C GLU A 50 2.88 -2.79 -8.68
N GLU A 51 2.18 -3.41 -9.63
CA GLU A 51 0.87 -4.01 -9.43
C GLU A 51 0.98 -5.53 -9.69
N SER A 52 0.50 -6.32 -8.74
CA SER A 52 0.49 -7.77 -8.78
C SER A 52 -0.90 -8.30 -8.40
N ALA A 53 -1.10 -9.62 -8.50
CA ALA A 53 -2.38 -10.23 -8.16
C ALA A 53 -2.75 -10.07 -6.67
N SER A 54 -1.76 -10.12 -5.77
CA SER A 54 -1.97 -10.13 -4.31
C SER A 54 -1.62 -8.81 -3.62
N TYR A 55 -0.97 -7.89 -4.32
CA TYR A 55 -0.62 -6.58 -3.79
C TYR A 55 -0.36 -5.56 -4.89
N THR A 56 -0.47 -4.29 -4.52
CA THR A 56 0.05 -3.15 -5.27
C THR A 56 0.98 -2.36 -4.38
N SER A 57 2.10 -1.83 -4.90
CA SER A 57 3.06 -1.09 -4.09
C SER A 57 3.64 0.13 -4.80
N ALA A 58 4.09 1.10 -4.02
CA ALA A 58 4.85 2.26 -4.49
C ALA A 58 5.93 2.64 -3.47
N LEU A 59 7.14 2.93 -3.96
CA LEU A 59 8.26 3.42 -3.17
C LEU A 59 8.54 4.88 -3.53
N TRP A 60 8.58 5.74 -2.51
CA TRP A 60 8.98 7.13 -2.61
C TRP A 60 10.26 7.37 -1.82
N ARG A 61 11.19 8.13 -2.40
CA ARG A 61 12.45 8.51 -1.75
C ARG A 61 12.59 10.01 -1.70
N TYR A 62 13.09 10.50 -0.57
CA TYR A 62 13.43 11.90 -0.39
C TYR A 62 14.68 12.22 -1.23
N LYS A 63 14.65 13.34 -1.96
CA LYS A 63 15.69 13.68 -2.94
C LYS A 63 17.01 14.11 -2.29
N LEU A 64 16.95 14.67 -1.08
CA LEU A 64 18.15 15.13 -0.37
C LEU A 64 18.83 14.01 0.42
N ASP A 65 18.09 12.97 0.79
CA ASP A 65 18.61 11.79 1.48
C ASP A 65 17.77 10.56 1.12
N GLU A 66 18.33 9.67 0.30
CA GLU A 66 17.60 8.50 -0.18
C GLU A 66 17.35 7.46 0.92
N GLU A 67 17.96 7.56 2.10
CA GLU A 67 17.63 6.73 3.26
C GLU A 67 16.31 7.14 3.91
N PHE A 68 15.83 8.36 3.65
CA PHE A 68 14.48 8.78 4.01
C PHE A 68 13.50 8.37 2.91
N LEU A 69 12.63 7.40 3.23
CA LEU A 69 11.72 6.80 2.27
C LEU A 69 10.35 6.45 2.88
N PHE A 70 9.34 6.39 2.02
CA PHE A 70 8.03 5.82 2.30
C PHE A 70 7.74 4.72 1.27
N PHE A 71 7.38 3.54 1.73
CA PHE A 71 6.94 2.40 0.95
C PHE A 71 5.48 2.08 1.28
N PHE A 72 4.62 2.20 0.27
CA PHE A 72 3.20 1.90 0.36
C PHE A 72 2.96 0.50 -0.19
N LEU A 73 2.23 -0.31 0.56
CA LEU A 73 1.89 -1.69 0.26
C LEU A 73 0.38 -1.88 0.43
N TYR A 74 -0.33 -2.00 -0.67
CA TYR A 74 -1.76 -2.21 -0.71
C TYR A 74 -2.05 -3.70 -0.94
N LEU A 75 -2.45 -4.40 0.11
CA LEU A 75 -2.58 -5.85 0.14
C LEU A 75 -3.99 -6.30 -0.18
N HIS A 76 -4.10 -7.41 -0.91
CA HIS A 76 -5.37 -8.04 -1.26
C HIS A 76 -5.59 -9.27 -0.39
N PHE A 77 -6.68 -9.25 0.37
CA PHE A 77 -7.11 -10.41 1.15
C PHE A 77 -8.36 -11.00 0.51
N ASP A 78 -8.17 -11.99 -0.37
CA ASP A 78 -9.27 -12.64 -1.12
C ASP A 78 -10.33 -13.26 -0.21
N GLY A 79 -9.93 -13.73 0.98
CA GLY A 79 -10.82 -14.25 2.03
C GLY A 79 -11.41 -13.18 2.96
N GLY A 80 -11.08 -11.91 2.74
CA GLY A 80 -11.39 -10.80 3.63
C GLY A 80 -10.21 -10.40 4.53
N ALA A 81 -10.06 -9.09 4.76
CA ALA A 81 -9.09 -8.49 5.67
C ALA A 81 -9.59 -8.58 7.12
N THR A 82 -9.72 -9.81 7.63
CA THR A 82 -10.05 -10.03 9.05
C THR A 82 -8.88 -9.61 9.93
N GLU A 83 -9.16 -9.19 11.16
CA GLU A 83 -8.12 -8.81 12.13
C GLU A 83 -7.05 -9.90 12.30
N GLU A 84 -7.46 -11.17 12.36
CA GLU A 84 -6.55 -12.32 12.41
C GLU A 84 -5.64 -12.39 11.17
N ALA A 85 -6.21 -12.30 9.96
CA ALA A 85 -5.43 -12.37 8.73
C ALA A 85 -4.46 -11.20 8.58
N VAL A 86 -4.87 -10.00 9.00
CA VAL A 86 -4.00 -8.82 9.01
C VAL A 86 -2.87 -9.00 10.01
N ASN A 87 -3.17 -9.40 11.25
CA ASN A 87 -2.17 -9.62 12.29
C ASN A 87 -1.17 -10.72 11.89
N ASP A 88 -1.61 -11.80 11.25
CA ASP A 88 -0.75 -12.87 10.75
C ASP A 88 0.19 -12.36 9.63
N TYR A 89 -0.29 -11.48 8.75
CA TYR A 89 0.56 -10.88 7.72
C TYR A 89 1.62 -9.94 8.31
N PHE A 90 1.25 -9.12 9.30
CA PHE A 90 2.15 -8.13 9.90
C PHE A 90 2.88 -8.63 11.16
N SER A 91 3.06 -9.95 11.31
CA SER A 91 3.80 -10.55 12.40
C SER A 91 4.88 -11.52 11.93
N GLY A 92 5.74 -11.94 12.87
CA GLY A 92 6.71 -13.01 12.69
C GLY A 92 7.62 -12.84 11.47
N ASP A 93 7.67 -13.89 10.64
CA ASP A 93 8.58 -13.97 9.49
C ASP A 93 8.23 -12.99 8.37
N ASN A 94 6.95 -12.65 8.19
CA ASN A 94 6.52 -11.70 7.17
C ASN A 94 6.98 -10.28 7.50
N LEU A 95 6.77 -9.85 8.75
CA LEU A 95 7.29 -8.57 9.22
C LEU A 95 8.83 -8.51 9.10
N LYS A 96 9.51 -9.61 9.40
CA LYS A 96 10.96 -9.72 9.21
C LYS A 96 11.37 -9.59 7.74
N ALA A 97 10.63 -10.21 6.82
CA ALA A 97 10.89 -10.09 5.39
C ALA A 97 10.67 -8.66 4.88
N LEU A 98 9.59 -7.99 5.33
CA LEU A 98 9.31 -6.58 5.02
C LEU A 98 10.44 -5.65 5.49
N LEU A 99 11.06 -5.97 6.63
CA LEU A 99 12.11 -5.16 7.24
C LEU A 99 13.54 -5.64 6.93
N ALA A 100 13.72 -6.56 5.99
CA ALA A 100 15.01 -7.19 5.72
C ALA A 100 16.12 -6.18 5.34
N ASN A 101 15.76 -5.09 4.67
CA ASN A 101 16.71 -4.04 4.26
C ASN A 101 17.15 -3.12 5.42
N TYR A 102 16.57 -3.29 6.62
CA TYR A 102 16.84 -2.47 7.79
C TYR A 102 17.51 -3.25 8.92
N GLU A 103 17.98 -4.46 8.66
CA GLU A 103 18.73 -5.22 9.66
C GLU A 103 20.07 -4.52 10.01
N PRO A 104 20.48 -4.52 11.29
CA PRO A 104 19.73 -4.99 12.45
C PRO A 104 18.64 -3.99 12.87
N TRP A 105 17.47 -4.50 13.21
CA TRP A 105 16.36 -3.72 13.76
C TRP A 105 15.84 -4.34 15.06
N ARG A 106 15.18 -3.52 15.88
CA ARG A 106 14.46 -3.93 17.09
C ARG A 106 13.14 -3.18 17.16
N GLN A 107 12.04 -3.90 17.35
CA GLN A 107 10.75 -3.29 17.64
C GLN A 107 10.79 -2.58 19.01
N THR A 108 10.37 -1.33 19.03
CA THR A 108 10.38 -0.47 20.22
C THR A 108 9.00 -0.37 20.83
N GLU A 109 7.96 -0.22 20.01
CA GLU A 109 6.59 0.01 20.48
C GLU A 109 5.56 -0.57 19.51
N THR A 110 4.35 -0.85 20.00
CA THR A 110 3.19 -1.17 19.17
C THR A 110 1.92 -0.64 19.81
N CYS A 111 1.12 0.06 19.02
CA CYS A 111 -0.12 0.68 19.47
C CYS A 111 -1.17 0.66 18.37
N THR A 112 -2.43 0.88 18.74
CA THR A 112 -3.53 1.06 17.80
C THR A 112 -4.25 2.35 18.15
N ILE A 113 -4.39 3.24 17.16
CA ILE A 113 -5.10 4.51 17.29
C ILE A 113 -6.18 4.53 16.20
N GLY A 114 -7.45 4.55 16.61
CA GLY A 114 -8.56 4.38 15.68
C GLY A 114 -8.51 3.00 15.01
N ASP A 115 -8.43 2.99 13.68
CA ASP A 115 -8.31 1.82 12.82
C ASP A 115 -6.88 1.57 12.30
N VAL A 116 -5.90 2.33 12.81
CA VAL A 116 -4.49 2.23 12.42
C VAL A 116 -3.68 1.55 13.51
N THR A 117 -3.05 0.43 13.17
CA THR A 117 -2.03 -0.21 14.01
C THR A 117 -0.65 0.28 13.59
N ILE A 118 0.15 0.70 14.56
CA ILE A 118 1.49 1.24 14.36
C ILE A 118 2.50 0.32 15.01
N TYR A 119 3.54 -0.04 14.25
CA TYR A 119 4.72 -0.72 14.75
C TYR A 119 5.92 0.22 14.62
N GLU A 120 6.62 0.46 15.72
CA GLU A 120 7.82 1.29 15.73
C GLU A 120 9.07 0.44 15.92
N PHE A 121 10.14 0.81 15.23
CA PHE A 121 11.42 0.12 15.30
C PHE A 121 12.57 1.11 15.31
N ALA A 122 13.67 0.68 15.94
CA ALA A 122 14.97 1.30 15.83
C ALA A 122 15.90 0.40 15.02
N SER A 123 16.67 0.98 14.09
CA SER A 123 17.73 0.30 13.35
C SER A 123 19.03 1.08 13.45
N LYS A 124 20.17 0.38 13.36
CA LYS A 124 21.50 1.00 13.33
C LYS A 124 22.43 0.26 12.38
N VAL A 125 23.00 0.95 11.41
CA VAL A 125 24.05 0.43 10.50
C VAL A 125 25.28 1.32 10.61
N GLY A 126 26.40 0.76 11.06
CA GLY A 126 27.58 1.56 11.39
C GLY A 126 27.27 2.52 12.53
N GLU A 127 27.47 3.83 12.35
CA GLU A 127 27.03 4.85 13.32
C GLU A 127 25.65 5.46 13.01
N GLN A 128 25.11 5.19 11.81
CA GLN A 128 23.84 5.77 11.37
C GLN A 128 22.68 5.10 12.10
N ARG A 129 21.91 5.90 12.85
CA ARG A 129 20.67 5.47 13.48
C ARG A 129 19.50 5.81 12.58
N ARG A 130 18.50 4.94 12.56
CA ARG A 130 17.28 5.13 11.80
C ARG A 130 16.07 4.86 12.68
N ILE A 131 15.07 5.72 12.52
CA ILE A 131 13.72 5.50 13.01
C ILE A 131 12.92 4.82 11.91
N LEU A 132 12.10 3.85 12.28
CA LEU A 132 11.21 3.15 11.37
C LEU A 132 9.84 3.09 11.98
N ARG A 133 8.84 3.32 11.14
CA ARG A 133 7.44 3.18 11.54
C ARG A 133 6.69 2.46 10.43
N TYR A 134 5.82 1.55 10.85
CA TYR A 134 4.96 0.80 9.97
C TYR A 134 3.51 1.03 10.41
N TRP A 135 2.72 1.68 9.58
CA TRP A 135 1.28 1.87 9.79
C TRP A 135 0.51 0.84 8.99
N VAL A 136 -0.52 0.26 9.60
CA VAL A 136 -1.39 -0.74 9.00
C VAL A 136 -2.83 -0.31 9.21
N GLN A 137 -3.56 -0.13 8.11
CA GLN A 137 -4.95 0.31 8.12
C GLN A 137 -5.79 -0.52 7.15
N THR A 138 -6.93 -1.03 7.61
CA THR A 138 -7.91 -1.71 6.75
C THR A 138 -8.72 -0.67 6.00
N ILE A 139 -8.55 -0.58 4.68
CA ILE A 139 -9.21 0.43 3.83
C ILE A 139 -10.58 -0.04 3.33
N THR A 140 -10.68 -1.33 3.01
CA THR A 140 -11.95 -1.97 2.64
C THR A 140 -12.00 -3.37 3.25
N PRO A 141 -13.15 -4.08 3.21
CA PRO A 141 -13.24 -5.45 3.72
C PRO A 141 -12.24 -6.44 3.13
N THR A 142 -11.57 -6.12 2.01
CA THR A 142 -10.59 -7.00 1.34
C THR A 142 -9.28 -6.28 1.01
N ARG A 143 -9.06 -5.06 1.54
CA ARG A 143 -7.87 -4.25 1.26
C ARG A 143 -7.28 -3.66 2.52
N VAL A 144 -5.96 -3.80 2.64
CA VAL A 144 -5.18 -3.22 3.74
C VAL A 144 -4.07 -2.36 3.16
N LEU A 145 -3.94 -1.15 3.66
CA LEU A 145 -2.79 -0.30 3.39
C LEU A 145 -1.77 -0.50 4.50
N GLY A 146 -0.60 -1.01 4.10
CA GLY A 146 0.62 -0.93 4.88
C GLY A 146 1.48 0.23 4.39
N VAL A 147 1.92 1.10 5.28
CA VAL A 147 2.92 2.13 4.98
C VAL A 147 4.12 1.87 5.84
N ASN A 148 5.25 1.57 5.22
CA ASN A 148 6.55 1.50 5.89
C ASN A 148 7.31 2.77 5.60
N ALA A 149 7.82 3.44 6.62
CA ALA A 149 8.75 4.54 6.44
C ALA A 149 10.00 4.32 7.28
N ALA A 150 11.11 4.79 6.74
CA ALA A 150 12.39 4.83 7.44
C ALA A 150 13.05 6.17 7.19
N ALA A 151 13.70 6.72 8.21
CA ALA A 151 14.54 7.91 8.09
C ALA A 151 15.75 7.83 9.01
N PRO A 152 16.85 8.50 8.66
CA PRO A 152 17.87 8.92 9.61
C PRO A 152 17.24 9.59 10.85
N GLU A 153 17.76 9.30 12.05
CA GLU A 153 17.28 9.92 13.30
C GLU A 153 17.41 11.45 13.27
N GLU A 154 18.36 11.99 12.49
CA GLU A 154 18.56 13.43 12.30
C GLU A 154 17.41 14.11 11.52
N LEU A 155 16.57 13.32 10.84
CA LEU A 155 15.41 13.80 10.07
C LEU A 155 14.08 13.47 10.77
N ALA A 156 14.08 13.17 12.07
CA ALA A 156 12.89 12.80 12.83
C ALA A 156 11.73 13.81 12.73
N ASP A 157 12.03 15.11 12.81
CA ASP A 157 10.99 16.15 12.70
C ASP A 157 10.31 16.13 11.33
N ALA A 158 11.08 15.96 10.25
CA ALA A 158 10.55 15.86 8.89
C ALA A 158 9.79 14.53 8.69
N PHE A 159 10.26 13.45 9.32
CA PHE A 159 9.57 12.16 9.33
C PHE A 159 8.17 12.29 9.93
N ASP A 160 8.05 12.90 11.11
CA ASP A 160 6.77 13.09 11.78
C ASP A 160 5.88 14.11 11.05
N GLU A 161 6.46 15.13 10.41
CA GLU A 161 5.72 16.05 9.54
C GLU A 161 5.04 15.30 8.39
N TYR A 162 5.78 14.52 7.60
CA TYR A 162 5.21 13.76 6.48
C TYR A 162 4.25 12.67 6.95
N ALA A 163 4.57 12.00 8.07
CA ALA A 163 3.66 11.05 8.70
C ALA A 163 2.33 11.70 9.11
N SER A 164 2.33 12.94 9.62
CA SER A 164 1.10 13.65 10.00
C SER A 164 0.19 14.01 8.82
N ARG A 165 0.75 14.10 7.60
CA ARG A 165 -0.04 14.31 6.38
C ARG A 165 -0.78 13.04 5.95
N LEU A 166 -0.20 11.87 6.23
CA LEU A 166 -0.79 10.56 5.94
C LEU A 166 -1.72 10.08 7.06
N PHE A 167 -1.29 10.25 8.31
CA PHE A 167 -1.93 9.71 9.52
C PHE A 167 -2.02 10.79 10.60
N PRO A 168 -2.90 11.80 10.45
CA PRO A 168 -2.91 13.00 11.30
C PRO A 168 -3.16 12.70 12.79
N GLU A 169 -3.92 11.66 13.09
CA GLU A 169 -4.22 11.24 14.47
C GLU A 169 -3.34 10.09 14.94
N ALA A 170 -2.57 9.46 14.04
CA ALA A 170 -1.84 8.22 14.26
C ALA A 170 -0.37 8.36 13.79
N VAL A 171 0.26 9.51 14.08
CA VAL A 171 1.63 9.82 13.64
C VAL A 171 2.64 8.84 14.23
N SER A 172 2.54 8.58 15.53
CA SER A 172 3.45 7.74 16.33
C SER A 172 2.70 7.12 17.51
N CYS A 173 3.33 6.16 18.20
CA CYS A 173 2.72 5.58 19.40
C CYS A 173 2.70 6.50 20.61
N GLU A 174 3.50 7.57 20.62
CA GLU A 174 3.45 8.59 21.68
C GLU A 174 2.11 9.35 21.71
N MET A 175 1.40 9.39 20.57
CA MET A 175 0.10 10.06 20.44
C MET A 175 -1.08 9.21 20.96
N ALA A 176 -0.85 7.96 21.38
CA ALA A 176 -1.89 7.08 21.92
C ALA A 176 -2.27 7.39 23.39
N GLY A 177 -1.66 8.42 24.01
CA GLY A 177 -1.76 8.77 25.43
C GLY A 177 -2.66 9.96 25.76
#